data_AF-A0A535HLM2-F1
#
_entry.id   AF-A0A535HLM2-F1
#
_cell.length_a   1.000
_cell.length_b   1.000
_cell.length_c   1.000
_cell.angle_alpha   90.00
_cell.angle_beta   90.00
_cell.angle_gamma   90.00
#
_symmetry.space_group_name_H-M   'P 1'
#
loop_
_entity.id
_entity.type
_entity.pdbx_description
1 polymer ?
#
loop_
_entity_poly.entity_id
_entity_poly.type
_entity_poly.pdbx_seq_one_letter_code
_entity_poly.pdbx_strand_id
1 'polypeptide(L)'
;MQRRRRKARAGNHARVERGVRLARGRCAQGVLRGFAGEPAVTDAVLSIDFGGTQTRAAVVTRTGELLSRVSTDTQRQEGPEAVIARMKQTAHRALEQSIGRNVLAVGLSAPGPINPYSGVIYTAPNMPGWKDIPIGQIVADEFGVPCYAGNDANLAAMGEWRFGAGRGCHDLVYLTISTGIGSGIISRDRLILGKEGLASEAGHMVMEPNGPPCGCGSYGHLEALAAGTSIARIMAW
;
A
#
# COMPACT_ATOMS: atom_id res chain seq x y z
N MET A 1 -32.32 66.06 -14.95
CA MET A 1 -32.91 65.24 -16.03
C MET A 1 -31.77 64.38 -16.59
N GLN A 2 -31.60 63.07 -16.46
CA GLN A 2 -32.35 61.92 -15.96
C GLN A 2 -31.34 60.97 -15.26
N ARG A 3 -31.73 60.42 -14.10
CA ARG A 3 -30.99 59.36 -13.40
C ARG A 3 -31.07 58.04 -14.18
N ARG A 4 -29.96 57.51 -14.70
CA ARG A 4 -29.91 56.14 -15.25
C ARG A 4 -29.60 55.16 -14.12
N ARG A 5 -30.66 54.50 -13.62
CA ARG A 5 -30.61 53.35 -12.71
C ARG A 5 -29.93 52.17 -13.44
N ARG A 6 -28.78 51.71 -12.95
CA ARG A 6 -28.23 50.38 -13.31
C ARG A 6 -29.06 49.32 -12.60
N LYS A 7 -29.85 48.56 -13.36
CA LYS A 7 -30.51 47.33 -12.88
C LYS A 7 -29.44 46.23 -12.79
N ALA A 8 -29.23 45.70 -11.60
CA ALA A 8 -28.49 44.47 -11.38
C ALA A 8 -29.27 43.31 -12.02
N ARG A 9 -28.65 42.59 -12.97
CA ARG A 9 -29.15 41.31 -13.46
C ARG A 9 -28.65 40.22 -12.51
N ALA A 10 -29.57 39.63 -11.76
CA ALA A 10 -29.34 38.40 -11.04
C ALA A 10 -29.11 37.28 -12.08
N GLY A 11 -27.86 36.81 -12.18
CA GLY A 11 -27.50 35.63 -12.94
C GLY A 11 -27.94 34.38 -12.19
N ASN A 12 -28.95 33.71 -12.76
CA ASN A 12 -29.54 32.48 -12.25
C ASN A 12 -28.58 31.31 -12.56
N HIS A 13 -27.60 31.05 -11.69
CA HIS A 13 -26.80 29.83 -11.77
C HIS A 13 -27.53 28.70 -11.05
N ALA A 14 -28.38 28.00 -11.81
CA ALA A 14 -28.98 26.75 -11.41
C ALA A 14 -27.88 25.74 -11.06
N ARG A 15 -27.87 25.33 -9.80
CA ARG A 15 -27.02 24.29 -9.23
C ARG A 15 -27.45 22.96 -9.82
N VAL A 16 -26.68 22.43 -10.76
CA VAL A 16 -26.87 21.07 -11.28
C VAL A 16 -26.33 20.10 -10.23
N GLU A 17 -27.16 19.73 -9.27
CA GLU A 17 -26.92 18.60 -8.38
C GLU A 17 -27.09 17.30 -9.19
N ARG A 18 -26.02 16.85 -9.84
CA ARG A 18 -25.92 15.46 -10.32
C ARG A 18 -25.36 14.61 -9.19
N GLY A 19 -26.26 13.94 -8.49
CA GLY A 19 -25.94 12.94 -7.50
C GLY A 19 -25.17 11.77 -8.10
N VAL A 20 -23.87 11.71 -7.82
CA VAL A 20 -23.11 10.46 -7.90
C VAL A 20 -23.42 9.71 -6.61
N ARG A 21 -24.33 8.74 -6.68
CA ARG A 21 -24.42 7.70 -5.64
C ARG A 21 -23.13 6.89 -5.71
N LEU A 22 -22.14 7.27 -4.91
CA LEU A 22 -21.02 6.39 -4.57
C LEU A 22 -21.63 5.16 -3.89
N ALA A 23 -21.56 4.01 -4.58
CA ALA A 23 -21.78 2.72 -3.95
C ALA A 23 -20.82 2.63 -2.76
N ARG A 24 -21.37 2.61 -1.55
CA ARG A 24 -20.61 2.40 -0.32
C ARG A 24 -20.07 0.97 -0.36
N GLY A 25 -18.91 0.79 -0.99
CA GLY A 25 -18.14 -0.45 -0.90
C GLY A 25 -17.89 -0.75 0.57
N ARG A 26 -18.26 -1.95 1.01
CA ARG A 26 -18.13 -2.43 2.40
C ARG A 26 -16.68 -2.44 2.91
N CYS A 27 -15.70 -2.14 2.06
CA CYS A 27 -14.29 -2.11 2.37
C CYS A 27 -13.86 -0.85 3.18
N ALA A 28 -14.51 0.30 2.97
CA ALA A 28 -14.07 1.59 3.54
C ALA A 28 -14.22 1.72 5.07
N GLN A 29 -14.99 0.86 5.73
CA GLN A 29 -15.11 0.83 7.20
C GLN A 29 -14.23 -0.23 7.87
N GLY A 30 -13.50 -1.04 7.09
CA GLY A 30 -12.79 -2.22 7.57
C GLY A 30 -11.40 -1.96 8.14
N VAL A 31 -10.77 -0.82 7.86
CA VAL A 31 -9.35 -0.57 8.18
C VAL A 31 -9.09 -0.50 9.70
N LEU A 32 -10.13 -0.33 10.53
CA LEU A 32 -9.99 -0.23 12.00
C LEU A 32 -11.05 -0.99 12.81
N ARG A 33 -11.92 -1.80 12.18
CA ARG A 33 -12.81 -2.68 12.96
C ARG A 33 -12.02 -3.92 13.36
N GLY A 34 -11.37 -3.85 14.52
CA GLY A 34 -10.80 -5.02 15.18
C GLY A 34 -11.86 -6.12 15.31
N PHE A 35 -11.42 -7.38 15.21
CA PHE A 35 -12.28 -8.55 15.46
C PHE A 35 -12.95 -8.41 16.83
N ALA A 36 -14.28 -8.44 16.86
CA ALA A 36 -15.04 -8.41 18.09
C ALA A 36 -14.90 -9.78 18.79
N GLY A 37 -14.22 -9.82 19.94
CA GLY A 37 -14.01 -11.02 20.74
C GLY A 37 -12.61 -11.10 21.35
N GLU A 38 -12.49 -11.83 22.47
CA GLU A 38 -11.21 -12.27 23.03
C GLU A 38 -10.47 -13.10 21.96
N PRO A 39 -9.18 -12.85 21.70
CA PRO A 39 -8.41 -13.62 20.72
C PRO A 39 -8.35 -15.10 21.12
N ALA A 40 -8.74 -16.01 20.22
CA ALA A 40 -8.44 -17.41 20.45
C ALA A 40 -6.94 -17.65 20.25
N VAL A 41 -6.36 -18.57 21.03
CA VAL A 41 -4.94 -18.98 20.88
C VAL A 41 -4.65 -19.50 19.47
N THR A 42 -5.67 -20.00 18.77
CA THR A 42 -5.59 -20.51 17.41
C THR A 42 -5.65 -19.42 16.34
N ASP A 43 -6.04 -18.19 16.67
CA ASP A 43 -6.22 -17.11 15.69
C ASP A 43 -4.89 -16.61 15.12
N ALA A 44 -4.86 -16.48 13.80
CA ALA A 44 -3.70 -16.00 13.06
C ALA A 44 -4.10 -15.09 11.89
N VAL A 45 -3.10 -14.44 11.31
CA VAL A 45 -3.20 -13.64 10.09
C VAL A 45 -2.18 -14.18 9.09
N LEU A 46 -2.60 -14.31 7.84
CA LEU A 46 -1.69 -14.57 6.74
C LEU A 46 -1.16 -13.22 6.24
N SER A 47 0.15 -13.04 6.26
CA SER A 47 0.83 -11.88 5.67
C SER A 47 1.43 -12.29 4.34
N ILE A 48 1.18 -11.49 3.31
CA ILE A 48 1.80 -11.62 1.99
C ILE A 48 2.55 -10.32 1.71
N ASP A 49 3.80 -10.44 1.28
CA ASP A 49 4.63 -9.33 0.82
C ASP A 49 5.19 -9.70 -0.54
N PHE A 50 4.79 -8.99 -1.59
CA PHE A 50 5.37 -9.21 -2.90
C PHE A 50 5.95 -7.89 -3.41
N GLY A 51 7.20 -7.94 -3.88
CA GLY A 51 7.89 -6.82 -4.52
C GLY A 51 8.39 -7.22 -5.91
N GLY A 52 9.27 -6.40 -6.50
CA GLY A 52 9.82 -6.72 -7.84
C GLY A 52 10.77 -7.93 -7.87
N THR A 53 11.33 -8.32 -6.72
CA THR A 53 12.38 -9.35 -6.63
C THR A 53 11.91 -10.59 -5.89
N GLN A 54 11.29 -10.44 -4.72
CA GLN A 54 10.84 -11.55 -3.90
C GLN A 54 9.37 -11.44 -3.52
N THR A 55 8.73 -12.60 -3.45
CA THR A 55 7.42 -12.80 -2.87
C THR A 55 7.58 -13.64 -1.60
N ARG A 56 6.98 -13.18 -0.52
CA ARG A 56 7.07 -13.77 0.81
C ARG A 56 5.66 -13.95 1.36
N ALA A 57 5.48 -15.03 2.10
CA ALA A 57 4.28 -15.24 2.89
C ALA A 57 4.67 -15.70 4.29
N ALA A 58 3.88 -15.31 5.27
CA ALA A 58 4.07 -15.67 6.67
C ALA A 58 2.73 -15.83 7.36
N VAL A 59 2.63 -16.78 8.29
CA VAL A 59 1.50 -16.84 9.21
C VAL A 59 1.95 -16.29 10.55
N VAL A 60 1.22 -15.32 11.06
CA VAL A 60 1.55 -14.62 12.31
C VAL A 60 0.38 -14.65 13.28
N THR A 61 0.67 -14.77 14.57
CA THR A 61 -0.35 -14.64 15.61
C THR A 61 -0.75 -13.18 15.80
N ARG A 62 -1.83 -12.93 16.56
CA ARG A 62 -2.24 -11.56 16.93
C ARG A 62 -1.22 -10.81 17.79
N THR A 63 -0.31 -11.50 18.46
CA THR A 63 0.78 -10.88 19.24
C THR A 63 2.01 -10.55 18.38
N GLY A 64 2.01 -10.93 17.10
CA GLY A 64 3.13 -10.73 16.19
C GLY A 64 4.15 -11.88 16.19
N GLU A 65 3.83 -13.01 16.83
CA GLU A 65 4.68 -14.21 16.76
C GLU A 65 4.62 -14.82 15.36
N LEU A 66 5.78 -15.12 14.79
CA LEU A 66 5.93 -15.74 13.48
C LEU A 66 5.80 -17.26 13.60
N LEU A 67 4.76 -17.83 13.01
CA LEU A 67 4.51 -19.28 13.02
C LEU A 67 5.14 -19.99 11.84
N SER A 68 5.10 -19.36 10.66
CA SER A 68 5.73 -19.88 9.44
C SER A 68 6.17 -18.74 8.55
N ARG A 69 7.15 -19.02 7.68
CA ARG A 69 7.61 -18.08 6.65
C ARG A 69 8.14 -18.83 5.44
N VAL A 70 7.64 -18.45 4.27
CA VAL A 70 8.05 -18.97 2.98
C VAL A 70 8.39 -17.81 2.06
N SER A 71 9.37 -18.01 1.16
CA SER A 71 9.73 -17.04 0.14
C SER A 71 10.04 -17.71 -1.19
N THR A 72 9.82 -16.98 -2.26
CA THR A 72 10.18 -17.35 -3.63
C THR A 72 10.57 -16.10 -4.42
N ASP A 73 11.30 -16.28 -5.52
CA ASP A 73 11.54 -15.19 -6.46
C ASP A 73 10.24 -14.77 -7.13
N THR A 74 10.02 -13.46 -7.27
CA THR A 74 8.78 -12.94 -7.88
C THR A 74 8.70 -13.26 -9.37
N GLN A 75 9.85 -13.27 -10.07
CA GLN A 75 9.92 -13.42 -11.53
C GLN A 75 9.02 -12.40 -12.26
N ARG A 76 9.15 -11.12 -11.88
CA ARG A 76 8.28 -10.00 -12.32
C ARG A 76 8.06 -9.87 -13.83
N GLN A 77 8.94 -10.40 -14.66
CA GLN A 77 8.88 -10.30 -16.12
C GLN A 77 7.81 -11.21 -16.75
N GLU A 78 7.27 -12.17 -15.99
CA GLU A 78 6.29 -13.13 -16.48
C GLU A 78 4.84 -12.61 -16.47
N GLY A 79 4.64 -11.35 -16.07
CA GLY A 79 3.33 -10.70 -16.06
C GLY A 79 2.49 -10.97 -14.80
N PRO A 80 1.35 -10.27 -14.68
CA PRO A 80 0.55 -10.27 -13.46
C PRO A 80 -0.05 -11.63 -13.12
N GLU A 81 -0.57 -12.39 -14.09
CA GLU A 81 -1.21 -13.68 -13.83
C GLU A 81 -0.23 -14.68 -13.20
N ALA A 82 0.97 -14.81 -13.77
CA ALA A 82 2.00 -15.73 -13.28
C ALA A 82 2.47 -15.34 -11.87
N VAL A 83 2.71 -14.05 -11.63
CA VAL A 83 3.13 -13.55 -10.33
C VAL A 83 2.04 -13.74 -9.27
N ILE A 84 0.78 -13.49 -9.60
CA ILE A 84 -0.36 -13.71 -8.68
C ILE A 84 -0.49 -15.20 -8.35
N ALA A 85 -0.39 -16.10 -9.33
CA ALA A 85 -0.43 -17.53 -9.10
C ALA A 85 0.70 -17.98 -8.15
N ARG A 86 1.92 -17.49 -8.38
CA ARG A 86 3.09 -17.77 -7.52
C ARG A 86 2.92 -17.21 -6.11
N MET A 87 2.36 -16.01 -5.98
CA MET A 87 2.03 -15.40 -4.70
C MET A 87 1.04 -16.28 -3.90
N LYS A 88 -0.04 -16.73 -4.54
CA LYS A 88 -1.01 -17.66 -3.94
C LYS A 88 -0.36 -18.97 -3.51
N GLN A 89 0.46 -19.57 -4.37
CA GLN A 89 1.20 -20.79 -4.03
C GLN A 89 2.13 -20.60 -2.83
N THR A 90 2.83 -19.47 -2.76
CA THR A 90 3.71 -19.13 -1.63
C THR A 90 2.93 -18.99 -0.33
N ALA A 91 1.75 -18.37 -0.39
CA ALA A 91 0.85 -18.25 0.73
C ALA A 91 0.29 -19.60 1.21
N HIS A 92 -0.17 -20.47 0.30
CA HIS A 92 -0.61 -21.83 0.63
C HIS A 92 0.50 -22.63 1.33
N ARG A 93 1.75 -22.56 0.85
CA ARG A 93 2.90 -23.21 1.51
C ARG A 93 3.14 -22.71 2.93
N ALA A 94 2.90 -21.42 3.20
CA ALA A 94 3.02 -20.88 4.57
C ALA A 94 1.88 -21.39 5.48
N LEU A 95 0.66 -21.53 4.93
CA LEU A 95 -0.49 -22.09 5.65
C LEU A 95 -0.31 -23.58 5.98
N GLU A 96 0.23 -24.37 5.06
CA GLU A 96 0.55 -25.79 5.25
C GLU A 96 1.51 -26.03 6.42
N GLN A 97 2.39 -25.07 6.70
CA GLN A 97 3.32 -25.11 7.84
C GLN A 97 2.69 -24.64 9.17
N SER A 98 1.41 -24.24 9.15
CA SER A 98 0.71 -23.58 10.27
C SER A 98 -0.62 -24.27 10.61
N ILE A 99 -0.63 -25.60 10.56
CA ILE A 99 -1.84 -26.43 10.73
C ILE A 99 -2.50 -26.14 12.09
N GLY A 100 -3.84 -26.11 12.10
CA GLY A 100 -4.63 -25.86 13.30
C GLY A 100 -4.82 -24.38 13.65
N ARG A 101 -4.32 -23.47 12.82
CA ARG A 101 -4.57 -22.03 12.96
C ARG A 101 -5.82 -21.60 12.20
N ASN A 102 -6.55 -20.68 12.82
CA ASN A 102 -7.71 -20.03 12.25
C ASN A 102 -7.28 -18.69 11.65
N VAL A 103 -7.11 -18.64 10.33
CA VAL A 103 -6.71 -17.41 9.64
C VAL A 103 -7.91 -16.49 9.56
N LEU A 104 -7.82 -15.33 10.20
CA LEU A 104 -8.93 -14.38 10.28
C LEU A 104 -8.96 -13.37 9.12
N ALA A 105 -7.79 -13.09 8.54
CA ALA A 105 -7.61 -12.12 7.45
C ALA A 105 -6.26 -12.33 6.74
N VAL A 106 -6.12 -11.67 5.60
CA VAL A 106 -4.85 -11.50 4.89
C VAL A 106 -4.38 -10.05 4.97
N GLY A 107 -3.14 -9.82 5.37
CA GLY A 107 -2.44 -8.55 5.16
C GLY A 107 -1.58 -8.65 3.90
N LEU A 108 -1.68 -7.69 2.98
CA LEU A 108 -0.97 -7.74 1.70
C LEU A 108 -0.15 -6.47 1.45
N SER A 109 1.17 -6.61 1.44
CA SER A 109 2.12 -5.60 1.01
C SER A 109 2.39 -5.75 -0.49
N ALA A 110 2.26 -4.64 -1.22
CA ALA A 110 2.45 -4.56 -2.66
C ALA A 110 3.28 -3.32 -3.03
N PRO A 111 4.01 -3.36 -4.17
CA PRO A 111 4.59 -2.16 -4.74
C PRO A 111 3.47 -1.18 -5.11
N GLY A 112 3.68 0.09 -4.76
CA GLY A 112 2.74 1.15 -5.09
C GLY A 112 2.85 1.65 -6.54
N PRO A 113 1.93 2.55 -6.94
CA PRO A 113 0.79 3.06 -6.16
C PRO A 113 -0.39 2.07 -6.03
N ILE A 114 -0.91 1.92 -4.81
CA ILE A 114 -2.07 1.07 -4.46
C ILE A 114 -3.09 1.86 -3.63
N ASN A 115 -4.38 1.66 -3.92
CA ASN A 115 -5.46 2.21 -3.11
C ASN A 115 -5.79 1.24 -1.95
N PRO A 116 -5.51 1.59 -0.70
CA PRO A 116 -5.72 0.72 0.45
C PRO A 116 -7.20 0.57 0.83
N TYR A 117 -8.09 1.40 0.28
CA TYR A 117 -9.54 1.33 0.52
C TYR A 117 -10.26 0.37 -0.43
N SER A 118 -9.75 0.20 -1.67
CA SER A 118 -10.30 -0.74 -2.65
C SER A 118 -9.44 -1.99 -2.84
N GLY A 119 -8.18 -1.95 -2.40
CA GLY A 119 -7.20 -3.01 -2.66
C GLY A 119 -6.81 -3.11 -4.13
N VAL A 120 -6.89 -2.00 -4.88
CA VAL A 120 -6.54 -1.94 -6.30
C VAL A 120 -5.15 -1.34 -6.47
N ILE A 121 -4.25 -2.06 -7.14
CA ILE A 121 -2.97 -1.54 -7.60
C ILE A 121 -3.23 -0.75 -8.87
N TYR A 122 -2.96 0.55 -8.85
CA TYR A 122 -3.17 1.42 -10.01
C TYR A 122 -2.16 1.12 -11.11
N THR A 123 -0.89 1.08 -10.72
CA THR A 123 0.21 0.67 -11.58
C THR A 123 1.36 0.19 -10.70
N ALA A 124 2.23 -0.66 -11.23
CA ALA A 124 3.51 -0.97 -10.61
C ALA A 124 4.62 -0.68 -11.64
N PRO A 125 5.31 0.48 -11.57
CA PRO A 125 6.26 0.90 -12.60
C PRO A 125 7.38 -0.12 -12.87
N ASN A 126 7.73 -0.89 -11.83
CA ASN A 126 8.76 -1.91 -11.89
C ASN A 126 8.23 -3.30 -12.30
N MET A 127 6.96 -3.46 -12.66
CA MET A 127 6.37 -4.77 -13.02
C MET A 127 5.52 -4.68 -14.30
N PRO A 128 5.95 -5.31 -15.41
CA PRO A 128 5.23 -5.26 -16.68
C PRO A 128 3.79 -5.80 -16.58
N GLY A 129 2.84 -5.10 -17.19
CA GLY A 129 1.44 -5.52 -17.27
C GLY A 129 0.60 -5.26 -16.02
N TRP A 130 1.18 -4.69 -14.96
CA TRP A 130 0.47 -4.36 -13.73
C TRP A 130 -0.24 -3.02 -13.84
N LYS A 131 -1.55 -3.07 -14.12
CA LYS A 131 -2.42 -1.90 -14.17
C LYS A 131 -3.83 -2.24 -13.73
N ASP A 132 -4.39 -1.42 -12.84
CA ASP A 132 -5.76 -1.53 -12.31
C ASP A 132 -6.11 -2.94 -11.80
N ILE A 133 -5.18 -3.59 -11.09
CA ILE A 133 -5.32 -4.97 -10.60
C ILE A 133 -6.05 -4.96 -9.24
N PRO A 134 -7.23 -5.60 -9.09
CA PRO A 134 -7.96 -5.67 -7.83
C PRO A 134 -7.38 -6.75 -6.90
N ILE A 135 -6.10 -6.60 -6.53
CA ILE A 135 -5.33 -7.62 -5.81
C ILE A 135 -5.96 -8.02 -4.48
N GLY A 136 -6.55 -7.04 -3.77
CA GLY A 136 -7.25 -7.30 -2.51
C GLY A 136 -8.42 -8.26 -2.69
N GLN A 137 -9.24 -8.06 -3.74
CA GLN A 137 -10.38 -8.94 -4.03
C GLN A 137 -9.91 -10.32 -4.49
N ILE A 138 -8.91 -10.38 -5.38
CA ILE A 138 -8.34 -11.65 -5.88
C ILE A 138 -7.85 -12.54 -4.73
N VAL A 139 -7.24 -11.94 -3.72
CA VAL A 139 -6.72 -12.64 -2.53
C VAL A 139 -7.82 -12.95 -1.53
N ALA A 140 -8.79 -12.05 -1.34
CA ALA A 140 -9.94 -12.33 -0.50
C ALA A 140 -10.76 -13.53 -1.02
N ASP A 141 -10.96 -13.60 -2.34
CA ASP A 141 -11.68 -14.71 -2.99
C ASP A 141 -10.90 -16.03 -2.87
N GLU A 142 -9.58 -15.98 -2.95
CA GLU A 142 -8.71 -17.16 -2.82
C GLU A 142 -8.78 -17.80 -1.42
N PHE A 143 -8.71 -16.98 -0.37
CA PHE A 143 -8.58 -17.47 1.00
C PHE A 143 -9.89 -17.44 1.79
N GLY A 144 -10.97 -16.91 1.22
CA GLY A 144 -12.30 -16.85 1.85
C GLY A 144 -12.37 -15.91 3.06
N VAL A 145 -11.39 -15.04 3.24
CA VAL A 145 -11.28 -14.09 4.37
C VAL A 145 -10.96 -12.68 3.87
N PRO A 146 -11.26 -11.62 4.64
CA PRO A 146 -10.92 -10.26 4.22
C PRO A 146 -9.43 -10.07 3.94
N CYS A 147 -9.11 -9.36 2.87
CA CYS A 147 -7.74 -8.96 2.53
C CYS A 147 -7.57 -7.44 2.67
N TYR A 148 -6.54 -7.02 3.39
CA TYR A 148 -6.16 -5.63 3.59
C TYR A 148 -4.84 -5.38 2.88
N ALA A 149 -4.93 -4.73 1.72
CA ALA A 149 -3.77 -4.44 0.88
C ALA A 149 -3.26 -3.01 1.10
N GLY A 150 -1.95 -2.82 1.07
CA GLY A 150 -1.32 -1.51 1.26
C GLY A 150 0.04 -1.41 0.58
N ASN A 151 0.52 -0.17 0.47
CA ASN A 151 1.86 0.13 -0.01
C ASN A 151 2.89 -0.43 0.98
N ASP A 152 3.94 -1.05 0.44
CA ASP A 152 5.02 -1.70 1.19
C ASP A 152 5.69 -0.79 2.25
N ALA A 153 6.06 0.44 1.90
CA ALA A 153 6.70 1.38 2.82
C ALA A 153 5.75 1.84 3.94
N ASN A 154 4.47 2.05 3.63
CA ASN A 154 3.44 2.35 4.61
C ASN A 154 3.23 1.17 5.60
N LEU A 155 3.19 -0.06 5.10
CA LEU A 155 3.01 -1.24 5.96
C LEU A 155 4.28 -1.56 6.76
N ALA A 156 5.47 -1.31 6.20
CA ALA A 156 6.72 -1.39 6.94
C ALA A 156 6.75 -0.38 8.11
N ALA A 157 6.30 0.86 7.87
CA ALA A 157 6.15 1.87 8.92
C ALA A 157 5.19 1.42 10.03
N MET A 158 4.06 0.81 9.67
CA MET A 158 3.13 0.22 10.65
C MET A 158 3.77 -0.93 11.43
N GLY A 159 4.56 -1.78 10.77
CA GLY A 159 5.31 -2.87 11.40
C GLY A 159 6.29 -2.33 12.46
N GLU A 160 7.12 -1.35 12.09
CA GLU A 160 8.05 -0.71 13.01
C GLU A 160 7.35 0.02 14.15
N TRP A 161 6.24 0.71 13.86
CA TRP A 161 5.44 1.40 14.87
C TRP A 161 4.81 0.45 15.88
N ARG A 162 4.32 -0.70 15.42
CA ARG A 162 3.60 -1.65 16.28
C ARG A 162 4.51 -2.62 17.02
N PHE A 163 5.55 -3.11 16.34
CA PHE A 163 6.37 -4.23 16.82
C PHE A 163 7.87 -3.91 16.88
N GLY A 164 8.33 -2.87 16.18
CA GLY A 164 9.75 -2.53 16.06
C GLY A 164 10.17 -1.28 16.82
N ALA A 165 11.05 -0.49 16.20
CA ALA A 165 11.72 0.65 16.82
C ALA A 165 10.78 1.82 17.15
N GLY A 166 9.60 1.86 16.56
CA GLY A 166 8.60 2.93 16.74
C GLY A 166 7.63 2.71 17.89
N ARG A 167 7.77 1.63 18.66
CA ARG A 167 6.84 1.29 19.75
C ARG A 167 6.79 2.40 20.79
N GLY A 168 5.57 2.87 21.08
CA GLY A 168 5.33 3.94 22.06
C GLY A 168 5.46 5.36 21.49
N CYS A 169 5.83 5.51 20.22
CA CYS A 169 5.81 6.80 19.54
C CYS A 169 4.40 7.11 19.02
N HIS A 170 3.93 8.35 19.21
CA HIS A 170 2.65 8.81 18.65
C HIS A 170 2.80 9.37 17.23
N ASP A 171 4.00 9.83 16.89
CA ASP A 171 4.37 10.37 15.59
C ASP A 171 5.68 9.70 15.15
N LEU A 172 5.72 9.20 13.92
CA LEU A 172 6.85 8.46 13.37
C LEU A 172 6.96 8.70 11.86
N VAL A 173 8.17 8.99 11.39
CA VAL A 173 8.49 9.00 9.96
C VAL A 173 9.41 7.81 9.68
N TYR A 174 8.92 6.89 8.87
CA TYR A 174 9.68 5.77 8.35
C TYR A 174 10.20 6.13 6.96
N LEU A 175 11.49 5.89 6.73
CA LEU A 175 12.14 6.00 5.42
C LEU A 175 12.88 4.70 5.15
N THR A 176 12.57 4.06 4.03
CA THR A 176 13.33 2.90 3.54
C THR A 176 14.20 3.32 2.37
N ILE A 177 15.48 2.95 2.42
CA ILE A 177 16.44 3.13 1.33
C ILE A 177 16.85 1.73 0.88
N SER A 178 16.43 1.36 -0.31
CA SER A 178 16.67 0.03 -0.89
C SER A 178 16.87 0.18 -2.40
N THR A 179 16.25 -0.67 -3.22
CA THR A 179 16.20 -0.47 -4.68
C THR A 179 15.69 0.94 -5.04
N GLY A 180 14.70 1.42 -4.29
CA GLY A 180 14.12 2.78 -4.35
C GLY A 180 14.10 3.44 -2.96
N ILE A 181 13.36 4.55 -2.84
CA ILE A 181 13.09 5.22 -1.55
C ILE A 181 11.58 5.26 -1.31
N GLY A 182 11.16 4.61 -0.23
CA GLY A 182 9.77 4.63 0.23
C GLY A 182 9.64 5.30 1.59
N SER A 183 8.42 5.74 1.94
CA SER A 183 8.14 6.23 3.29
C SER A 183 6.75 5.87 3.79
N GLY A 184 6.61 5.91 5.11
CA GLY A 184 5.32 5.87 5.78
C GLY A 184 5.34 6.82 6.97
N ILE A 185 4.23 7.52 7.20
CA ILE A 185 4.13 8.53 8.25
C ILE A 185 3.00 8.14 9.19
N ILE A 186 3.33 7.93 10.47
CA ILE A 186 2.36 7.88 11.56
C ILE A 186 2.28 9.28 12.17
N SER A 187 1.08 9.80 12.35
CA SER A 187 0.87 10.99 13.18
C SER A 187 -0.38 10.85 14.03
N ARG A 188 -0.26 11.22 15.31
CA ARG A 188 -1.31 11.05 16.32
C ARG A 188 -1.91 9.64 16.31
N ASP A 189 -1.03 8.64 16.37
CA ASP A 189 -1.37 7.22 16.38
C ASP A 189 -2.09 6.70 15.13
N ARG A 190 -1.95 7.40 13.99
CA ARG A 190 -2.62 7.01 12.73
C ARG A 190 -1.66 7.09 11.55
N LEU A 191 -1.67 6.05 10.72
CA LEU A 191 -1.00 6.08 9.43
C LEU A 191 -1.64 7.12 8.50
N ILE A 192 -0.81 7.98 7.93
CA ILE A 192 -1.21 9.00 6.97
C ILE A 192 -1.24 8.40 5.57
N LEU A 193 -2.46 8.12 5.10
CA LEU A 193 -2.73 7.55 3.78
C LEU A 193 -3.16 8.60 2.73
N GLY A 194 -3.64 9.77 3.19
CA GLY A 194 -4.27 10.74 2.30
C GLY A 194 -5.60 10.26 1.71
N LYS A 195 -6.14 11.01 0.74
CA LYS A 195 -7.47 10.77 0.16
C LYS A 195 -7.55 9.43 -0.58
N GLU A 196 -6.49 9.06 -1.30
CA GLU A 196 -6.48 7.89 -2.21
C GLU A 196 -5.44 6.83 -1.81
N GLY A 197 -4.79 6.98 -0.65
CA GLY A 197 -3.72 6.07 -0.22
C GLY A 197 -2.33 6.42 -0.73
N LEU A 198 -2.19 7.56 -1.41
CA LEU A 198 -0.97 8.00 -2.11
C LEU A 198 -0.21 9.10 -1.35
N ALA A 199 -0.48 9.27 -0.06
CA ALA A 199 0.34 10.15 0.78
C ALA A 199 1.67 9.46 1.15
N SER A 200 2.60 10.26 1.66
CA SER A 200 3.88 9.76 2.18
C SER A 200 4.76 9.12 1.09
N GLU A 201 4.83 9.74 -0.09
CA GLU A 201 5.73 9.35 -1.18
C GLU A 201 7.03 10.20 -1.15
N ALA A 202 7.75 10.18 -0.03
CA ALA A 202 8.92 11.03 0.20
C ALA A 202 10.03 10.79 -0.84
N GLY A 203 10.15 9.58 -1.38
CA GLY A 203 11.08 9.25 -2.45
C GLY A 203 10.86 10.09 -3.72
N HIS A 204 9.65 10.59 -3.94
CA HIS A 204 9.27 11.41 -5.10
C HIS A 204 9.21 12.91 -4.78
N MET A 205 9.78 13.37 -3.65
CA MET A 205 9.99 14.80 -3.43
C MET A 205 11.11 15.31 -4.35
N VAL A 206 10.84 16.40 -5.07
CA VAL A 206 11.85 17.07 -5.91
C VAL A 206 12.86 17.74 -5.01
N MET A 207 14.09 17.24 -5.02
CA MET A 207 15.24 17.79 -4.31
C MET A 207 16.11 18.65 -5.22
N GLU A 208 16.22 18.26 -6.50
CA GLU A 208 17.00 18.97 -7.51
C GLU A 208 16.20 19.11 -8.81
N PRO A 209 15.55 20.25 -9.10
CA PRO A 209 14.63 20.38 -10.24
C PRO A 209 15.20 19.96 -11.61
N ASN A 210 16.50 20.12 -11.82
CA ASN A 210 17.22 19.72 -13.05
C ASN A 210 18.07 18.45 -12.85
N GLY A 211 17.75 17.65 -11.83
CA GLY A 211 18.50 16.47 -11.44
C GLY A 211 18.23 15.24 -12.31
N PRO A 212 18.73 14.07 -11.90
CA PRO A 212 18.66 12.85 -12.70
C PRO A 212 17.21 12.37 -12.92
N PRO A 213 16.96 11.58 -13.98
CA PRO A 213 15.65 10.98 -14.20
C PRO A 213 15.30 9.99 -13.07
N CYS A 214 14.04 10.02 -12.64
CA CYS A 214 13.44 9.08 -11.70
C CYS A 214 12.66 8.00 -12.45
N GLY A 215 12.55 6.79 -11.87
CA GLY A 215 11.82 5.67 -12.46
C GLY A 215 10.33 5.93 -12.72
N CYS A 216 9.75 6.92 -12.03
CA CYS A 216 8.36 7.35 -12.26
C CYS A 216 8.17 8.26 -13.50
N GLY A 217 9.25 8.65 -14.19
CA GLY A 217 9.21 9.49 -15.39
C GLY A 217 9.40 10.99 -15.15
N SER A 218 9.55 11.42 -13.90
CA SER A 218 9.92 12.80 -13.53
C SER A 218 11.43 12.92 -13.24
N TYR A 219 11.90 14.08 -12.79
CA TYR A 219 13.32 14.38 -12.57
C TYR A 219 13.58 14.89 -11.16
N GLY A 220 14.80 14.69 -10.66
CA GLY A 220 15.25 15.39 -9.47
C GLY A 220 14.73 14.87 -8.14
N HIS A 221 14.06 13.72 -8.14
CA HIS A 221 13.48 13.13 -6.96
C HIS A 221 14.55 12.64 -5.98
N LEU A 222 14.24 12.65 -4.68
CA LEU A 222 15.09 12.08 -3.62
C LEU A 222 15.54 10.65 -3.97
N GLU A 223 14.65 9.81 -4.48
CA GLU A 223 14.95 8.45 -4.95
C GLU A 223 16.01 8.43 -6.06
N ALA A 224 15.88 9.31 -7.05
CA ALA A 224 16.80 9.38 -8.19
C ALA A 224 18.22 9.80 -7.79
N LEU A 225 18.35 10.44 -6.63
CA LEU A 225 19.61 10.90 -6.07
C LEU A 225 20.20 9.90 -5.07
N ALA A 226 19.37 9.27 -4.22
CA ALA A 226 19.82 8.62 -3.00
C ALA A 226 19.33 7.17 -2.81
N ALA A 227 18.56 6.59 -3.74
CA ALA A 227 18.24 5.16 -3.68
C ALA A 227 19.51 4.30 -3.77
N GLY A 228 19.47 3.06 -3.30
CA GLY A 228 20.62 2.15 -3.37
C GLY A 228 21.13 1.93 -4.80
N THR A 229 20.23 1.88 -5.79
CA THR A 229 20.60 1.82 -7.21
C THR A 229 21.28 3.10 -7.70
N SER A 230 20.82 4.26 -7.21
CA SER A 230 21.42 5.58 -7.50
C SER A 230 22.80 5.72 -6.88
N ILE A 231 22.96 5.34 -5.60
CA ILE A 231 24.24 5.36 -4.88
C ILE A 231 25.24 4.44 -5.59
N ALA A 232 24.85 3.21 -5.91
CA ALA A 232 25.72 2.27 -6.62
C ALA A 232 26.20 2.83 -7.97
N ARG A 233 25.31 3.47 -8.75
CA ARG A 233 25.66 4.14 -10.00
C ARG A 233 26.64 5.30 -9.80
N ILE A 234 26.47 6.08 -8.73
CA ILE A 234 27.34 7.22 -8.39
C ILE A 234 28.70 6.74 -7.89
N MET A 235 28.82 5.53 -7.33
CA MET A 235 30.09 5.01 -6.81
C MET A 235 30.89 4.15 -7.81
N ALA A 236 30.29 3.78 -8.95
CA ALA A 236 30.92 2.91 -9.95
C ALA A 236 31.99 3.61 -10.83
N TRP A 237 32.76 4.54 -10.25
CA TRP A 237 33.88 5.22 -10.91
C TRP A 237 35.19 4.44 -10.80
#